data_AF-A0A445MW09-F1
#
_entry.id   AF-A0A445MW09-F1
#
_cell.length_a   1.000
_cell.length_b   1.000
_cell.length_c   1.000
_cell.angle_alpha   90.00
_cell.angle_beta   90.00
_cell.angle_gamma   90.00
#
_symmetry.space_group_name_H-M   'P 1'
#
loop_
_entity.id
_entity.type
_entity.pdbx_description
1 polymer ?
#
loop_
_entity_poly.entity_id
_entity_poly.type
_entity_poly.pdbx_seq_one_letter_code
_entity_poly.pdbx_strand_id
1 'polypeptide(L)'
;MKIGKIEKKVAIPEVHSKVKYPWPEMNVGDSVFIAAENEENLYNLKRVVGPAARYYGDKTGKKFKTLLDRDENGVRVWRTE
;
A
#
# COMPACT_ATOMS: atom_id res chain seq x y z
N MET A 1 -16.16 23.13 6.81
CA MET A 1 -15.59 21.92 7.45
C MET A 1 -16.14 21.86 8.87
N LYS A 2 -16.85 20.80 9.26
CA LYS A 2 -17.37 20.64 10.64
C LYS A 2 -16.52 19.57 11.33
N ILE A 3 -15.95 19.89 12.48
CA ILE A 3 -15.09 18.99 13.26
C ILE A 3 -15.92 18.47 14.43
N GLY A 4 -15.92 17.15 14.64
CA GLY A 4 -16.63 16.50 15.75
C GLY A 4 -15.97 16.71 17.12
N LYS A 5 -16.62 16.24 18.19
CA LYS A 5 -16.06 16.25 19.55
C LYS A 5 -15.12 15.04 19.75
N ILE A 6 -14.13 15.18 20.62
CA ILE A 6 -13.20 14.07 20.96
C ILE A 6 -13.92 13.05 21.85
N GLU A 7 -14.01 11.82 21.38
CA GLU A 7 -14.53 10.68 22.14
C GLU A 7 -13.37 9.96 22.84
N LYS A 8 -13.57 9.59 24.11
CA LYS A 8 -12.58 8.85 24.93
C LYS A 8 -13.13 7.46 25.21
N LYS A 9 -12.25 6.45 25.26
CA LYS A 9 -12.57 5.02 25.54
C LYS A 9 -13.30 4.28 24.41
N VAL A 10 -13.19 4.73 23.16
CA VAL A 10 -13.58 3.92 22.00
C VAL A 10 -12.55 2.81 21.82
N ALA A 11 -12.99 1.55 21.75
CA ALA A 11 -12.10 0.42 21.54
C ALA A 11 -11.43 0.55 20.16
N ILE A 12 -10.11 0.36 20.11
CA ILE A 12 -9.38 0.30 18.84
C ILE A 12 -9.82 -0.99 18.15
N PRO A 13 -10.31 -0.94 16.89
CA PRO A 13 -10.69 -2.14 16.17
C PRO A 13 -9.47 -3.05 15.98
N GLU A 14 -9.68 -4.36 16.06
CA GLU A 14 -8.63 -5.33 15.76
C GLU A 14 -8.27 -5.26 14.27
N VAL A 15 -6.99 -5.07 13.99
CA VAL A 15 -6.48 -4.97 12.61
C VAL A 15 -6.02 -6.35 12.15
N HIS A 16 -6.87 -7.05 11.39
CA HIS A 16 -6.50 -8.32 10.74
C HIS A 16 -5.93 -8.06 9.33
N SER A 17 -4.76 -7.42 9.25
CA SER A 17 -4.08 -7.27 7.95
C SER A 17 -3.61 -8.63 7.45
N LYS A 18 -4.37 -9.24 6.53
CA LYS A 18 -4.02 -10.53 5.88
C LYS A 18 -3.00 -10.37 4.75
N VAL A 19 -2.84 -9.15 4.23
CA VAL A 19 -2.01 -8.87 3.06
C VAL A 19 -0.54 -8.81 3.47
N LYS A 20 0.26 -9.73 2.95
CA LYS A 20 1.73 -9.72 3.07
C LYS A 20 2.31 -9.32 1.73
N TYR A 21 3.09 -8.24 1.74
CA TYR A 21 3.79 -7.77 0.55
C TYR A 21 5.25 -8.26 0.54
N PRO A 22 5.83 -8.53 -0.63
CA PRO A 22 7.19 -9.08 -0.75
C PRO A 22 8.30 -8.01 -0.63
N TRP A 23 8.04 -6.88 0.03
CA TRP A 23 9.02 -5.79 0.19
C TRP A 23 10.39 -6.20 0.78
N PRO A 24 10.48 -7.16 1.72
CA PRO A 24 11.76 -7.61 2.24
C PRO A 24 12.65 -8.25 1.18
N GLU A 25 12.05 -8.98 0.24
CA GLU A 25 12.70 -9.82 -0.76
C GLU A 25 13.09 -9.06 -2.03
N MET A 26 12.53 -7.86 -2.24
CA MET A 26 12.84 -7.03 -3.40
C MET A 26 14.24 -6.38 -3.32
N ASN A 27 15.05 -6.64 -4.33
CA ASN A 27 16.33 -5.96 -4.60
C ASN A 27 16.10 -4.67 -5.39
N VAL A 28 17.10 -3.80 -5.43
CA VAL A 28 17.04 -2.57 -6.24
C VAL A 28 16.92 -2.94 -7.72
N GLY A 29 15.92 -2.35 -8.39
CA GLY A 29 15.56 -2.68 -9.78
C GLY A 29 14.38 -3.64 -9.89
N ASP A 30 14.07 -4.41 -8.84
CA ASP A 30 12.95 -5.34 -8.87
C ASP A 30 11.61 -4.61 -8.91
N SER A 31 10.62 -5.26 -9.51
CA SER A 31 9.23 -4.81 -9.48
C SER A 31 8.29 -5.95 -9.13
N VAL A 32 7.23 -5.62 -8.41
CA VAL A 32 6.10 -6.51 -8.16
C VAL A 32 4.82 -5.89 -8.71
N PHE A 33 4.03 -6.70 -9.37
CA PHE A 33 2.70 -6.33 -9.82
C PHE A 33 1.65 -6.87 -8.84
N ILE A 34 0.75 -5.99 -8.41
CA ILE A 34 -0.36 -6.32 -7.53
C ILE A 34 -1.63 -6.09 -8.35
N ALA A 35 -2.22 -7.19 -8.80
CA ALA A 35 -3.47 -7.17 -9.56
C ALA A 35 -4.62 -6.69 -8.66
N ALA A 36 -5.54 -5.93 -9.26
CA ALA A 36 -6.84 -5.68 -8.64
C ALA A 36 -7.70 -6.93 -8.67
N GLU A 37 -8.41 -7.20 -7.58
CA GLU A 37 -9.47 -8.21 -7.60
C GLU A 37 -10.65 -7.72 -8.47
N ASN A 38 -11.48 -8.65 -8.94
CA ASN A 38 -12.59 -8.31 -9.85
C ASN A 38 -13.45 -7.18 -9.28
N GLU A 39 -13.67 -6.14 -10.09
CA GLU A 39 -14.41 -4.91 -9.76
C GLU A 39 -13.74 -3.97 -8.72
N GLU A 40 -12.53 -4.28 -8.26
CA GLU A 40 -11.82 -3.37 -7.35
C GLU A 40 -11.37 -2.10 -8.09
N ASN A 41 -11.68 -0.95 -7.49
CA ASN A 41 -11.25 0.33 -8.03
C ASN A 41 -9.72 0.46 -7.88
N LEU A 42 -9.01 0.58 -9.01
CA LEU A 42 -7.56 0.76 -9.05
C LEU A 42 -7.03 1.91 -8.19
N TYR A 43 -7.78 3.00 -8.04
CA TYR A 43 -7.40 4.09 -7.16
C TYR A 43 -7.45 3.70 -5.68
N ASN A 44 -8.40 2.85 -5.28
CA ASN A 44 -8.46 2.31 -3.92
C ASN A 44 -7.28 1.38 -3.67
N LEU A 45 -6.99 0.46 -4.59
CA LEU A 45 -5.84 -0.43 -4.50
C LEU A 45 -4.53 0.38 -4.35
N LYS A 46 -4.34 1.40 -5.20
CA LYS A 46 -3.16 2.28 -5.10
C LYS A 46 -3.07 3.03 -3.77
N ARG A 47 -4.22 3.44 -3.21
CA ARG A 47 -4.30 4.11 -1.90
C ARG A 47 -4.01 3.18 -0.73
N VAL A 48 -4.07 1.87 -0.92
CA VAL A 48 -3.63 0.87 0.06
C VAL A 48 -2.16 0.52 -0.14
N VAL A 49 -1.79 0.12 -1.36
CA VAL A 49 -0.45 -0.37 -1.71
C VAL A 49 0.62 0.71 -1.56
N GLY A 50 0.36 1.92 -2.07
CA GLY A 50 1.35 3.02 -2.07
C GLY A 50 1.80 3.41 -0.66
N PRO A 51 0.87 3.73 0.27
CA PRO A 51 1.22 4.00 1.65
C PRO A 51 1.88 2.81 2.36
N ALA A 52 1.50 1.56 2.05
CA ALA A 52 2.14 0.38 2.63
C ALA A 52 3.61 0.24 2.22
N ALA A 53 3.91 0.39 0.92
CA ALA A 53 5.28 0.38 0.40
C ALA A 53 6.10 1.54 0.98
N ARG A 54 5.52 2.74 1.05
CA ARG A 54 6.16 3.91 1.66
C ARG A 54 6.46 3.70 3.14
N TYR A 55 5.48 3.25 3.92
CA TYR A 55 5.64 3.00 5.35
C TYR A 55 6.76 2.00 5.62
N TYR A 56 6.80 0.90 4.86
CA TYR A 56 7.89 -0.07 4.97
C TYR A 56 9.24 0.54 4.59
N GLY A 57 9.28 1.32 3.51
CA GLY A 57 10.45 2.06 3.08
C GLY A 57 11.02 2.99 4.14
N ASP A 58 10.17 3.86 4.70
CA ASP A 58 10.52 4.82 5.75
C ASP A 58 11.06 4.12 7.01
N LYS A 59 10.58 2.90 7.32
CA LYS A 59 11.06 2.09 8.46
C LYS A 59 12.36 1.36 8.22
N THR A 60 12.70 1.07 6.97
CA THR A 60 13.83 0.18 6.61
C THR A 60 14.94 0.89 5.83
N GLY A 61 14.79 2.18 5.55
CA GLY A 61 15.73 2.96 4.72
C GLY A 61 15.63 2.62 3.23
N LYS A 62 14.56 1.93 2.83
CA LYS A 62 14.30 1.49 1.45
C LYS A 62 13.41 2.51 0.75
N LYS A 63 13.54 2.68 -0.57
CA LYS A 63 12.65 3.52 -1.40
C LYS A 63 11.93 2.69 -2.44
N PHE A 64 10.65 3.00 -2.58
CA PHE A 64 9.76 2.36 -3.53
C PHE A 64 9.06 3.41 -4.39
N LYS A 65 8.85 3.08 -5.66
CA LYS A 65 8.00 3.84 -6.57
C LYS A 65 6.73 3.03 -6.82
N THR A 66 5.57 3.66 -6.76
CA THR A 66 4.27 3.00 -6.97
C THR A 66 3.49 3.70 -8.07
N LEU A 67 3.12 2.98 -9.13
CA LEU A 67 2.31 3.50 -10.23
C LEU A 67 1.12 2.57 -10.52
N LEU A 68 0.09 3.16 -11.13
CA LEU A 68 -1.02 2.40 -11.68
C LEU A 68 -0.57 1.77 -13.00
N ASP A 69 -0.93 0.51 -13.18
CA ASP A 69 -0.82 -0.20 -14.45
C ASP A 69 -2.24 -0.45 -14.95
N ARG A 70 -2.68 0.38 -15.90
CA ARG A 70 -4.06 0.33 -16.41
C ARG A 70 -4.26 -0.81 -17.40
N ASP A 71 -3.20 -1.19 -18.11
CA ASP A 71 -3.24 -2.23 -19.13
C ASP A 71 -3.36 -3.60 -18.48
N GLU A 72 -2.66 -3.82 -17.36
CA GLU A 72 -2.72 -5.07 -16.59
C GLU A 72 -3.75 -5.04 -15.44
N ASN A 73 -4.48 -3.94 -15.28
CA ASN A 73 -5.48 -3.74 -14.21
C ASN A 73 -4.89 -3.95 -12.80
N GLY A 74 -3.89 -3.16 -12.41
CA GLY A 74 -3.35 -3.22 -11.05
C GLY A 74 -2.42 -2.08 -10.68
N VAL A 75 -1.60 -2.35 -9.66
CA VAL A 75 -0.59 -1.44 -9.13
C VAL A 75 0.76 -2.10 -9.21
N ARG A 76 1.72 -1.43 -9.85
CA ARG A 76 3.09 -1.87 -9.92
C ARG A 76 3.96 -1.09 -8.95
N VAL A 77 4.81 -1.80 -8.22
CA VAL A 77 5.74 -1.23 -7.25
C VAL A 77 7.14 -1.63 -7.62
N TRP A 78 8.04 -0.65 -7.74
CA TRP A 78 9.46 -0.85 -7.99
C TRP A 78 10.24 -0.53 -6.74
N ARG A 79 11.28 -1.33 -6.47
CA ARG A 79 12.29 -0.99 -5.48
C ARG A 79 13.37 -0.15 -6.16
N THR A 80 13.49 1.12 -5.76
CA THR A 80 14.36 2.07 -6.47
C THR A 80 15.69 2.32 -5.76
N GLU A 81 15.71 2.28 -4.43
CA GLU A 81 16.91 2.46 -3.60
C GLU A 81 16.78 1.67 -2.31
#